data_AF-A0A537S5Q6-F1
#
_entry.id   AF-A0A537S5Q6-F1
#
_cell.length_a   1.000
_cell.length_b   1.000
_cell.length_c   1.000
_cell.angle_alpha   90.00
_cell.angle_beta   90.00
_cell.angle_gamma   90.00
#
_symmetry.space_group_name_H-M   'P 1'
#
loop_
_entity.id
_entity.type
_entity.pdbx_description
1 polymer ?
#
loop_
_entity_poly.entity_id
_entity_poly.type
_entity_poly.pdbx_seq_one_letter_code
_entity_poly.pdbx_strand_id
1 'polypeptide(L)'
;APQRQKIVAAMQTGTVPDLFPNNPGEIIALYAWDDKLVDVDDVIELQKGQFVDTALLNSYCYNKAEKKRSYYGVPVTTGCLPNHIWRPLVEKAGFNMEDIPKTWDAFYDFFKEVHKKLRAQGVRNVYGLGLNVTTNGVDPNNVFNYFTIAYGGGGLVTKDGKLHLDDPQVREAVLKALEYP
;
A
#
# COMPACT_ATOMS: atom_id res chain seq x y z
N ALA A 1 -11.28 -19.12 8.56
CA ALA A 1 -11.80 -17.86 7.99
C ALA A 1 -10.69 -16.81 8.02
N PRO A 2 -10.33 -16.20 6.87
CA PRO A 2 -9.50 -15.00 6.82
C PRO A 2 -9.97 -13.97 7.84
N GLN A 3 -9.04 -13.21 8.45
CA GLN A 3 -9.30 -12.31 9.57
C GLN A 3 -10.49 -11.36 9.34
N ARG A 4 -10.64 -10.81 8.12
CA ARG A 4 -11.80 -10.02 7.69
C ARG A 4 -13.14 -10.65 8.08
N GLN A 5 -13.35 -11.92 7.73
CA GLN A 5 -14.63 -12.61 7.98
C GLN A 5 -14.91 -12.78 9.48
N LYS A 6 -13.86 -12.99 10.29
CA LYS A 6 -14.01 -13.10 11.75
C LYS A 6 -14.41 -11.76 12.35
N ILE A 7 -13.77 -10.66 11.93
CA ILE A 7 -14.14 -9.31 12.39
C ILE A 7 -15.59 -9.02 12.01
N VAL A 8 -15.97 -9.21 10.73
CA VAL A 8 -17.35 -8.96 10.28
C VAL A 8 -18.38 -9.76 11.08
N ALA A 9 -18.14 -11.05 11.31
CA ALA A 9 -19.06 -11.88 12.09
C ALA A 9 -19.15 -11.45 13.57
N ALA A 10 -18.02 -11.09 14.19
CA ALA A 10 -17.99 -10.57 15.57
C ALA A 10 -18.81 -9.28 15.69
N MET A 11 -18.61 -8.34 14.76
CA MET A 11 -19.36 -7.07 14.73
C MET A 11 -20.86 -7.27 14.50
N GLN A 12 -21.26 -8.23 13.65
CA GLN A 12 -22.66 -8.54 13.37
C GLN A 12 -23.37 -9.22 14.55
N THR A 13 -22.66 -10.07 15.29
CA THR A 13 -23.23 -10.83 16.42
C THR A 13 -23.12 -10.09 17.75
N GLY A 14 -22.36 -9.00 17.80
CA GLY A 14 -22.04 -8.29 19.04
C GLY A 14 -21.07 -9.06 19.96
N THR A 15 -20.57 -10.22 19.54
CA THR A 15 -19.55 -10.99 20.27
C THR A 15 -18.17 -10.52 19.83
N VAL A 16 -17.78 -9.33 20.30
CA VAL A 16 -16.53 -8.66 19.94
C VAL A 16 -15.49 -8.78 21.06
N PRO A 17 -14.19 -8.88 20.73
CA PRO A 17 -13.12 -8.71 21.73
C PRO A 17 -12.97 -7.22 22.09
N ASP A 18 -12.29 -6.94 23.21
CA ASP A 18 -11.96 -5.55 23.59
C ASP A 18 -11.00 -4.88 22.59
N LEU A 19 -10.05 -5.65 22.04
CA LEU A 19 -9.06 -5.23 21.06
C LEU A 19 -8.86 -6.31 20.01
N PHE A 20 -8.60 -5.90 18.76
CA PHE A 20 -8.25 -6.82 17.69
C PHE A 20 -7.24 -6.20 16.72
N PRO A 21 -6.36 -7.01 16.12
CA PRO A 21 -5.53 -6.54 15.01
C PRO A 21 -6.42 -6.21 13.80
N ASN A 22 -6.25 -5.03 13.24
CA ASN A 22 -7.00 -4.57 12.07
C ASN A 22 -6.49 -5.21 10.78
N ASN A 23 -7.33 -5.95 10.06
CA ASN A 23 -6.99 -6.51 8.75
C ASN A 23 -8.27 -6.91 7.99
N PRO A 24 -8.48 -6.40 6.77
CA PRO A 24 -7.62 -5.48 6.02
C PRO A 24 -7.72 -4.04 6.50
N GLY A 25 -6.85 -3.17 5.97
CA GLY A 25 -6.70 -1.78 6.40
C GLY A 25 -8.01 -1.01 6.45
N GLU A 26 -8.88 -1.18 5.46
CA GLU A 26 -10.15 -0.45 5.32
C GLU A 26 -11.19 -0.70 6.43
N ILE A 27 -11.03 -1.78 7.20
CA ILE A 27 -11.96 -2.15 8.29
C ILE A 27 -12.10 -1.03 9.33
N ILE A 28 -11.00 -0.36 9.67
CA ILE A 28 -11.01 0.74 10.65
C ILE A 28 -11.90 1.90 10.19
N ALA A 29 -11.80 2.30 8.92
CA ALA A 29 -12.58 3.39 8.36
C ALA A 29 -14.07 3.04 8.27
N LEU A 30 -14.39 1.80 7.87
CA LEU A 30 -15.77 1.32 7.77
C LEU A 30 -16.47 1.28 9.14
N TYR A 31 -15.81 0.76 10.18
CA TYR A 31 -16.43 0.65 11.49
C TYR A 31 -16.34 1.93 12.33
N ALA A 32 -15.35 2.78 12.10
CA ALA A 32 -15.37 4.15 12.63
C ALA A 32 -16.53 4.97 12.04
N TRP A 33 -16.79 4.81 10.73
CA TRP A 33 -17.89 5.49 10.06
C TRP A 33 -19.25 5.17 10.69
N ASP A 34 -19.48 3.91 11.06
CA ASP A 34 -20.71 3.40 11.67
C ASP A 34 -20.75 3.49 13.22
N ASP A 35 -19.81 4.21 13.84
CA ASP A 35 -19.71 4.38 15.29
C ASP A 35 -19.62 3.06 16.06
N LYS A 36 -18.77 2.16 15.54
CA LYS A 36 -18.54 0.82 16.11
C LYS A 36 -17.16 0.64 16.73
N LEU A 37 -16.32 1.67 16.68
CA LEU A 37 -15.00 1.69 17.29
C LEU A 37 -14.93 2.83 18.30
N VAL A 38 -14.26 2.57 19.41
CA VAL A 38 -14.01 3.59 20.44
C VAL A 38 -13.04 4.63 19.90
N ASP A 39 -13.33 5.89 20.18
CA ASP A 39 -12.40 7.01 19.96
C ASP A 39 -11.22 6.88 20.93
N VAL A 40 -10.00 6.79 20.40
CA VAL A 40 -8.76 6.57 21.15
C VAL A 40 -7.78 7.74 21.01
N ASP A 41 -8.29 8.94 20.72
CA ASP A 41 -7.48 10.16 20.61
C ASP A 41 -6.62 10.42 21.85
N ASP A 42 -7.19 10.21 23.04
CA ASP A 42 -6.47 10.35 24.31
C ASP A 42 -5.24 9.43 24.42
N VAL A 43 -5.32 8.21 23.90
CA VAL A 43 -4.21 7.26 23.82
C VAL A 43 -3.17 7.70 22.78
N ILE A 44 -3.61 8.25 21.64
CA ILE A 44 -2.71 8.70 20.58
C ILE A 44 -1.95 9.96 20.99
N GLU A 45 -2.63 10.97 21.54
CA GLU A 45 -2.03 12.27 21.86
C GLU A 45 -0.87 12.17 22.85
N LEU A 46 -0.91 11.22 23.80
CA LEU A 46 0.18 10.99 24.77
C LEU A 46 1.52 10.58 24.14
N GLN A 47 1.49 10.02 22.93
CA GLN A 47 2.64 9.44 22.25
C GLN A 47 2.70 9.83 20.77
N LYS A 48 1.96 10.87 20.37
CA LYS A 48 1.80 11.27 18.97
C LYS A 48 3.12 11.53 18.25
N GLY A 49 4.08 12.14 18.95
CA GLY A 49 5.43 12.41 18.43
C GLY A 49 6.28 11.16 18.19
N GLN A 50 5.84 9.97 18.61
CA GLN A 50 6.52 8.70 18.35
C GLN A 50 6.02 8.01 17.07
N PHE A 51 4.90 8.48 16.50
CA PHE A 51 4.33 7.90 15.30
C PHE A 51 4.80 8.63 14.04
N VAL A 52 4.93 7.86 12.95
CA VAL A 52 5.09 8.43 11.61
C VAL A 52 3.74 8.96 11.11
N ASP A 53 3.76 10.05 10.33
CA ASP A 53 2.56 10.71 9.82
C ASP A 53 1.59 9.76 9.11
N THR A 54 2.11 8.82 8.32
CA THR A 54 1.29 7.83 7.60
C THR A 54 0.51 6.92 8.55
N ALA A 55 1.09 6.58 9.71
CA ALA A 55 0.44 5.73 10.70
C ALA A 55 -0.71 6.48 11.41
N LEU A 56 -0.50 7.76 11.72
CA LEU A 56 -1.55 8.65 12.24
C LEU A 56 -2.66 8.83 11.21
N LEU A 57 -2.31 9.10 9.95
CA LEU A 57 -3.29 9.28 8.88
C LEU A 57 -4.18 8.04 8.69
N ASN A 58 -3.61 6.83 8.77
CA ASN A 58 -4.35 5.58 8.59
C ASN A 58 -5.38 5.31 9.71
N SER A 59 -5.18 5.88 10.90
CA SER A 59 -6.10 5.71 12.04
C SER A 59 -7.07 6.89 12.22
N TYR A 60 -6.85 8.00 11.51
CA TYR A 60 -7.64 9.22 11.60
C TYR A 60 -8.87 9.19 10.68
N CYS A 61 -9.96 8.61 11.17
CA CYS A 61 -11.17 8.32 10.41
C CYS A 61 -12.31 9.30 10.72
N TYR A 62 -13.24 9.46 9.77
CA TYR A 62 -14.47 10.22 9.98
C TYR A 62 -15.58 9.30 10.50
N ASN A 63 -16.22 9.69 11.59
CA ASN A 63 -17.38 9.02 12.16
C ASN A 63 -18.65 9.76 11.73
N LYS A 64 -19.56 9.05 11.05
CA LYS A 64 -20.78 9.64 10.49
C LYS A 64 -21.83 9.93 11.56
N ALA A 65 -21.89 9.16 12.64
CA ALA A 65 -22.84 9.38 13.73
C ALA A 65 -22.45 10.63 14.51
N GLU A 66 -21.19 10.70 14.94
CA GLU A 66 -20.62 11.78 15.75
C GLU A 66 -20.26 13.03 14.94
N LYS A 67 -20.23 12.94 13.60
CA LYS A 67 -19.87 14.02 12.67
C LYS A 67 -18.48 14.62 12.88
N LYS A 68 -17.55 13.86 13.46
CA LYS A 68 -16.16 14.29 13.71
C LYS A 68 -15.14 13.33 13.09
N ARG A 69 -13.92 13.85 12.87
CA ARG A 69 -12.74 13.00 12.67
C ARG A 69 -12.03 12.81 14.01
N SER A 70 -11.58 11.60 14.26
CA SER A 70 -10.75 11.25 15.42
C SER A 70 -9.93 10.00 15.12
N TYR A 71 -9.15 9.52 16.09
CA TYR A 71 -8.43 8.26 15.98
C TYR A 71 -9.29 7.09 16.46
N TYR A 72 -9.42 6.06 15.64
CA TYR A 72 -10.23 4.87 15.95
C TYR A 72 -9.41 3.57 15.98
N GLY A 73 -8.09 3.72 16.15
CA GLY A 73 -7.17 2.60 16.28
C GLY A 73 -5.78 3.09 16.64
N VAL A 74 -5.02 2.25 17.35
CA VAL A 74 -3.66 2.57 17.77
C VAL A 74 -2.66 1.90 16.82
N PRO A 75 -1.79 2.67 16.14
CA PRO A 75 -0.76 2.07 15.30
C PRO A 75 0.26 1.28 16.14
N VAL A 76 0.38 -0.02 15.87
CA VAL A 76 1.35 -0.91 16.55
C VAL A 76 2.47 -1.36 15.59
N THR A 77 2.13 -1.52 14.31
CA THR A 77 3.06 -1.94 13.26
C THR A 77 2.90 -1.06 12.03
N THR A 78 4.01 -0.76 11.36
CA THR A 78 4.02 -0.13 10.04
C THR A 78 4.74 -1.01 9.04
N GLY A 79 4.33 -0.94 7.78
CA GLY A 79 4.96 -1.66 6.68
C GLY A 79 5.29 -0.68 5.56
N CYS A 80 6.38 -0.95 4.85
CA CYS A 80 6.69 -0.33 3.57
C CYS A 80 6.75 -1.40 2.49
N LEU A 81 6.67 -0.97 1.22
CA LEU A 81 6.75 -1.85 0.06
C LEU A 81 8.06 -1.58 -0.68
N PRO A 82 9.19 -2.17 -0.25
CA PRO A 82 10.46 -1.99 -0.92
C PRO A 82 10.55 -2.87 -2.17
N ASN A 83 11.36 -2.46 -3.14
CA ASN A 83 11.84 -3.37 -4.18
C ASN A 83 12.94 -4.25 -3.61
N HIS A 84 12.74 -5.56 -3.64
CA HIS A 84 13.77 -6.52 -3.25
C HIS A 84 14.61 -6.93 -4.45
N ILE A 85 15.94 -6.82 -4.33
CA ILE A 85 16.88 -7.05 -5.44
C ILE A 85 17.85 -8.17 -5.09
N TRP A 86 17.94 -9.15 -5.98
CA TRP A 86 18.90 -10.25 -5.88
C TRP A 86 20.26 -9.82 -6.44
N ARG A 87 21.09 -9.18 -5.61
CA ARG A 87 22.45 -8.73 -5.99
C ARG A 87 23.26 -9.77 -6.79
N PRO A 88 23.34 -11.06 -6.39
CA PRO A 88 24.11 -12.04 -7.15
C PRO A 88 23.62 -12.26 -8.60
N LEU A 89 22.33 -12.01 -8.88
CA LEU A 89 21.79 -12.10 -10.24
C LEU A 89 22.14 -10.88 -11.08
N VAL A 90 22.23 -9.70 -10.47
CA VAL A 90 22.70 -8.46 -11.13
C VAL A 90 24.18 -8.62 -11.50
N GLU A 91 25.01 -9.07 -10.57
CA GLU A 91 26.45 -9.30 -10.78
C GLU A 91 26.69 -10.40 -11.83
N LYS A 92 25.93 -11.50 -11.77
CA LYS A 92 26.01 -12.56 -12.78
C LYS A 92 25.64 -12.08 -14.18
N ALA A 93 24.73 -11.12 -14.29
CA ALA A 93 24.38 -10.49 -15.57
C ALA A 93 25.47 -9.54 -16.11
N GLY A 94 26.53 -9.27 -15.33
CA GLY A 94 27.65 -8.41 -15.68
C GLY A 94 27.46 -6.94 -15.31
N PHE A 95 26.53 -6.64 -14.40
CA PHE A 95 26.29 -5.28 -13.89
C PHE A 95 26.72 -5.16 -12.43
N ASN A 96 26.96 -3.93 -11.98
CA ASN A 96 27.16 -3.58 -10.57
C ASN A 96 25.86 -3.03 -9.97
N MET A 97 25.75 -3.02 -8.64
CA MET A 97 24.57 -2.46 -7.97
C MET A 97 24.48 -0.93 -8.15
N GLU A 98 25.61 -0.28 -8.39
CA GLU A 98 25.74 1.14 -8.66
C GLU A 98 25.22 1.52 -10.06
N ASP A 99 25.07 0.55 -10.97
CA ASP A 99 24.51 0.75 -12.31
C ASP A 99 22.98 0.89 -12.29
N ILE A 100 22.33 0.57 -11.16
CA ILE A 100 20.87 0.60 -11.03
C ILE A 100 20.38 2.05 -11.09
N PRO A 101 19.52 2.41 -12.07
CA PRO A 101 19.01 3.77 -12.20
C PRO A 101 18.16 4.21 -11.02
N LYS A 102 18.15 5.51 -10.76
CA LYS A 102 17.39 6.14 -9.66
C LYS A 102 16.06 6.76 -10.11
N THR A 103 15.71 6.63 -11.38
CA THR A 103 14.44 7.09 -11.95
C THR A 103 13.51 5.91 -12.17
N TRP A 104 12.20 6.14 -12.07
CA TRP A 104 11.20 5.08 -11.95
C TRP A 104 11.25 4.04 -13.08
N ASP A 105 11.00 4.47 -14.33
CA ASP A 105 10.95 3.55 -15.46
C ASP A 105 12.30 2.91 -15.73
N ALA A 106 13.38 3.70 -15.64
CA ALA A 106 14.73 3.20 -15.86
C ALA A 106 15.14 2.15 -14.80
N PHE A 107 14.68 2.27 -13.56
CA PHE A 107 14.91 1.28 -12.51
C PHE A 107 14.31 -0.07 -12.92
N TYR A 108 13.05 -0.11 -13.35
CA TYR A 108 12.38 -1.34 -13.75
C TYR A 108 12.91 -1.87 -15.10
N ASP A 109 13.20 -1.00 -16.06
CA ASP A 109 13.76 -1.35 -17.36
C ASP A 109 15.17 -1.96 -17.25
N PHE A 110 15.97 -1.50 -16.28
CA PHE A 110 17.27 -2.11 -15.98
C PHE A 110 17.15 -3.61 -15.69
N PHE A 111 16.13 -4.03 -14.94
CA PHE A 111 15.93 -5.45 -14.64
C PHE A 111 15.43 -6.27 -15.84
N LYS A 112 14.83 -5.63 -16.85
CA LYS A 112 14.55 -6.28 -18.14
C LYS A 112 15.86 -6.61 -18.87
N GLU A 113 16.85 -5.72 -18.80
CA GLU A 113 18.19 -5.98 -19.36
C GLU A 113 18.97 -7.03 -18.57
N VAL A 114 18.93 -6.99 -17.24
CA VAL A 114 19.48 -8.05 -16.37
C VAL A 114 18.90 -9.41 -16.75
N HIS A 115 17.57 -9.49 -16.92
CA HIS A 115 16.90 -10.72 -17.37
C HIS A 115 17.44 -11.19 -18.73
N LYS A 116 17.53 -10.29 -19.73
CA LYS A 116 18.04 -10.64 -21.07
C LYS A 116 19.46 -11.23 -21.00
N LYS A 117 20.36 -10.61 -20.24
CA LYS A 117 21.74 -11.09 -20.04
C LYS A 117 21.79 -12.46 -19.37
N LEU A 118 21.01 -12.68 -18.31
CA LEU A 118 20.92 -13.98 -17.64
C LEU A 118 20.40 -15.07 -18.58
N ARG A 119 19.39 -14.77 -19.40
CA ARG A 119 18.84 -15.73 -20.38
C ARG A 119 19.85 -16.13 -21.44
N ALA A 120 20.65 -15.18 -21.93
CA ALA A 120 21.73 -15.41 -22.88
C ALA A 120 22.82 -16.34 -22.32
N GLN A 121 23.05 -16.31 -20.99
CA GLN A 121 23.95 -17.23 -20.29
C GLN A 121 23.32 -18.60 -19.95
N GLY A 122 22.11 -18.88 -20.43
CA GLY A 122 21.44 -20.16 -20.18
C GLY A 122 20.68 -20.23 -18.85
N VAL A 123 20.63 -19.16 -18.04
CA VAL A 123 19.80 -19.15 -16.82
C VAL A 123 18.32 -19.24 -17.21
N ARG A 124 17.57 -20.10 -16.51
CA ARG A 124 16.13 -20.32 -16.71
C ARG A 124 15.39 -20.08 -15.39
N ASN A 125 14.07 -19.92 -15.47
CA ASN A 125 13.18 -19.73 -14.32
C ASN A 125 13.50 -18.52 -13.43
N VAL A 126 14.22 -17.54 -13.98
CA VAL A 126 14.41 -16.21 -13.41
C VAL A 126 13.66 -15.22 -14.28
N TYR A 127 12.98 -14.28 -13.62
CA TYR A 127 12.22 -13.18 -14.21
C TYR A 127 12.75 -11.87 -13.64
N GLY A 128 12.98 -10.87 -14.50
CA GLY A 128 13.53 -9.58 -14.09
C GLY A 128 12.61 -8.82 -13.16
N LEU A 129 11.29 -8.93 -13.36
CA LEU A 129 10.26 -8.26 -12.59
C LEU A 129 9.32 -9.27 -11.95
N GLY A 130 8.97 -9.06 -10.68
CA GLY A 130 8.00 -9.84 -9.92
C GLY A 130 6.87 -8.95 -9.42
N LEU A 131 5.92 -8.62 -10.29
CA LEU A 131 4.79 -7.76 -9.96
C LEU A 131 3.56 -8.59 -9.59
N ASN A 132 2.90 -8.24 -8.49
CA ASN A 132 1.63 -8.85 -8.10
C ASN A 132 0.49 -8.15 -8.85
N VAL A 133 -0.05 -8.79 -9.90
CA VAL A 133 -1.10 -8.23 -10.77
C VAL A 133 -2.36 -9.12 -10.82
N THR A 134 -2.63 -9.83 -9.74
CA THR A 134 -3.81 -10.69 -9.62
C THR A 134 -5.10 -9.87 -9.50
N THR A 135 -6.25 -10.48 -9.80
CA THR A 135 -7.57 -9.82 -9.67
C THR A 135 -8.13 -9.83 -8.24
N ASN A 136 -7.42 -10.44 -7.30
CA ASN A 136 -7.82 -10.59 -5.91
C ASN A 136 -6.67 -10.27 -4.95
N GLY A 137 -7.04 -9.81 -3.75
CA GLY A 137 -6.10 -9.51 -2.66
C GLY A 137 -5.76 -8.03 -2.53
N VAL A 138 -4.89 -7.73 -1.55
CA VAL A 138 -4.44 -6.36 -1.24
C VAL A 138 -3.18 -6.02 -2.05
N ASP A 139 -2.33 -7.01 -2.31
CA ASP A 139 -1.06 -6.83 -3.03
C ASP A 139 -1.19 -6.23 -4.44
N PRO A 140 -2.15 -6.62 -5.30
CA PRO A 140 -2.32 -5.96 -6.60
C PRO A 140 -2.79 -4.50 -6.48
N ASN A 141 -3.61 -4.17 -5.48
CA ASN A 141 -3.98 -2.78 -5.20
C ASN A 141 -2.76 -1.97 -4.74
N ASN A 142 -1.89 -2.57 -3.94
CA ASN A 142 -0.64 -1.96 -3.51
C ASN A 142 0.31 -1.70 -4.69
N VAL A 143 0.47 -2.65 -5.62
CA VAL A 143 1.26 -2.46 -6.84
C VAL A 143 0.68 -1.34 -7.69
N PHE A 144 -0.63 -1.33 -7.92
CA PHE A 144 -1.30 -0.26 -8.66
C PHE A 144 -1.08 1.12 -8.02
N ASN A 145 -1.25 1.23 -6.69
CA ASN A 145 -1.06 2.49 -5.97
C ASN A 145 0.40 2.98 -6.03
N TYR A 146 1.37 2.07 -5.91
CA TYR A 146 2.78 2.40 -5.97
C TYR A 146 3.18 3.00 -7.34
N PHE A 147 2.75 2.39 -8.45
CA PHE A 147 2.96 2.93 -9.79
C PHE A 147 2.19 4.23 -10.03
N THR A 148 0.93 4.29 -9.62
CA THR A 148 0.11 5.51 -9.76
C THR A 148 0.76 6.70 -9.04
N ILE A 149 1.21 6.51 -7.79
CA ILE A 149 1.87 7.58 -7.02
C ILE A 149 3.17 8.03 -7.71
N ALA A 150 3.98 7.10 -8.19
CA ALA A 150 5.25 7.43 -8.84
C ALA A 150 5.09 8.20 -10.15
N TYR A 151 4.01 7.97 -10.88
CA TYR A 151 3.66 8.76 -12.07
C TYR A 151 2.95 10.08 -11.75
N GLY A 152 2.84 10.45 -10.46
CA GLY A 152 2.25 11.73 -10.04
C GLY A 152 0.76 11.66 -9.69
N GLY A 153 0.17 10.46 -9.62
CA GLY A 153 -1.23 10.22 -9.32
C GLY A 153 -1.57 10.18 -7.81
N GLY A 154 -0.69 10.67 -6.94
CA GLY A 154 -0.92 10.69 -5.49
C GLY A 154 -2.13 11.52 -5.04
N GLY A 155 -2.70 12.34 -5.94
CA GLY A 155 -3.93 13.11 -5.73
C GLY A 155 -5.22 12.37 -6.07
N LEU A 156 -5.17 11.05 -6.37
CA LEU A 156 -6.36 10.25 -6.73
C LEU A 156 -7.50 10.39 -5.72
N VAL A 157 -7.15 10.44 -4.42
CA VAL A 157 -8.04 10.77 -3.32
C VAL A 157 -7.46 11.97 -2.57
N THR A 158 -8.23 13.04 -2.45
CA THR A 158 -7.83 14.25 -1.74
C THR A 158 -7.81 14.02 -0.22
N LYS A 159 -7.14 14.90 0.54
CA LYS A 159 -7.05 14.79 2.01
C LYS A 159 -8.41 14.82 2.72
N ASP A 160 -9.44 15.43 2.13
CA ASP A 160 -10.80 15.42 2.65
C ASP A 160 -11.59 14.16 2.26
N GLY A 161 -11.00 13.24 1.48
CA GLY A 161 -11.56 11.94 1.13
C GLY A 161 -12.39 11.94 -0.16
N LYS A 162 -12.24 12.95 -1.03
CA LYS A 162 -12.94 13.01 -2.32
C LYS A 162 -12.10 12.42 -3.44
N LEU A 163 -12.76 11.79 -4.40
CA LEU A 163 -12.12 11.30 -5.62
C LEU A 163 -11.81 12.46 -6.56
N HIS A 164 -10.64 12.42 -7.20
CA HIS A 164 -10.19 13.43 -8.15
C HIS A 164 -9.85 12.81 -9.51
N LEU A 165 -10.78 12.00 -10.04
CA LEU A 165 -10.59 11.25 -11.30
C LEU A 165 -10.56 12.13 -12.55
N ASP A 166 -11.14 13.32 -12.48
CA ASP A 166 -11.21 14.27 -13.60
C ASP A 166 -9.93 15.11 -13.76
N ASP A 167 -9.00 15.03 -12.79
CA ASP A 167 -7.71 15.69 -12.88
C ASP A 167 -6.87 15.05 -13.99
N PRO A 168 -6.46 15.82 -15.03
CA PRO A 168 -5.68 15.27 -16.15
C PRO A 168 -4.38 14.59 -15.72
N GLN A 169 -3.71 15.11 -14.69
CA GLN A 169 -2.47 14.52 -14.17
C GLN A 169 -2.73 13.18 -13.49
N VAL A 170 -3.80 13.08 -12.68
CA VAL A 170 -4.21 11.82 -12.05
C VAL A 170 -4.58 10.79 -13.11
N ARG A 171 -5.36 11.21 -14.11
CA ARG A 171 -5.76 10.34 -15.22
C ARG A 171 -4.54 9.81 -15.98
N GLU A 172 -3.59 10.66 -16.33
CA GLU A 172 -2.36 10.25 -17.03
C GLU A 172 -1.54 9.28 -16.18
N ALA A 173 -1.40 9.53 -14.88
CA ALA A 173 -0.66 8.66 -13.97
C ALA A 173 -1.29 7.26 -13.85
N VAL A 174 -2.62 7.19 -13.75
CA VAL A 174 -3.36 5.92 -13.71
C VAL A 174 -3.18 5.14 -15.02
N LEU A 175 -3.25 5.82 -16.18
CA LEU A 175 -3.03 5.17 -17.47
C LEU A 175 -1.62 4.58 -17.55
N LYS A 176 -0.59 5.36 -17.19
CA LYS A 176 0.80 4.86 -17.16
C LYS A 176 0.99 3.68 -16.21
N ALA A 177 0.34 3.71 -15.03
CA ALA A 177 0.40 2.62 -14.07
C ALA A 177 -0.22 1.32 -14.59
N LEU A 178 -1.27 1.41 -15.42
CA LEU A 178 -1.93 0.25 -16.03
C LEU A 178 -1.20 -0.26 -17.27
N GLU A 179 -0.49 0.60 -17.98
CA GLU A 179 0.18 0.29 -19.25
C GLU A 179 1.63 -0.16 -19.09
N TYR A 180 2.29 0.09 -17.95
CA TYR A 180 3.69 -0.25 -17.77
C TYR A 180 3.94 -1.77 -17.95
N PRO A 181 4.76 -2.19 -18.94
CA PRO A 181 4.96 -3.59 -19.28
C PRO A 181 6.13 -4.26 -18.54
#